data_AF-A0AAQ5XC20-F1
#
_entry.id   AF-A0AAQ5XC20-F1
#
_cell.length_a   1.000
_cell.length_b   1.000
_cell.length_c   1.000
_cell.angle_alpha   90.00
_cell.angle_beta   90.00
_cell.angle_gamma   90.00
#
_symmetry.space_group_name_H-M   'P 1'
#
loop_
_entity.id
_entity.type
_entity.pdbx_description
1 polymer ?
#
loop_
_entity_poly.entity_id
_entity_poly.type
_entity_poly.pdbx_seq_one_letter_code
_entity_poly.pdbx_strand_id
1 'polypeptide(L)'
;MAFSMAGRRALKAVLIDLSGTLHVEDMAVPGAQEALNRLRQASVAVKFVTNTTKESKRNLLERLQHLNFDLQENEIFTSLSAARSLLEQKQHRPLLLVEDSALEDFTGIDTSEPNAVVIGLAPDHFNYQTLNKAFRMIVDGAPLIAIHKARYYRRKDGLALGPGPFVTGLEYATDCRATVVGKPEKTFFAQALSDLGCSPSEAVMIGDDARDDVGGAQNAGMLGILVRTGKYREGDENKISPPPHLTCDSFPDAVEHILQNLL
;
A
#
# COMPACT_ATOMS: atom_id res chain seq x y z
N MET A 1 26.48 -35.37 -6.00
CA MET A 1 26.46 -34.24 -5.05
C MET A 1 25.02 -33.83 -4.85
N ALA A 2 24.47 -34.07 -3.66
CA ALA A 2 23.09 -33.73 -3.33
C ALA A 2 22.97 -32.22 -3.20
N PHE A 3 22.23 -31.59 -4.12
CA PHE A 3 21.71 -30.25 -3.87
C PHE A 3 20.71 -30.38 -2.72
N SER A 4 21.06 -29.76 -1.60
CA SER A 4 20.21 -29.57 -0.43
C SER A 4 18.85 -29.01 -0.87
N MET A 5 17.79 -29.83 -0.81
CA MET A 5 16.42 -29.34 -0.68
C MET A 5 16.30 -28.67 0.69
N ALA A 6 16.71 -27.39 0.78
CA ALA A 6 16.22 -26.53 1.84
C ALA A 6 14.69 -26.49 1.65
N GLY A 7 13.95 -27.10 2.59
CA GLY A 7 12.51 -27.30 2.47
C GLY A 7 11.83 -26.02 2.01
N ARG A 8 11.16 -26.06 0.84
CA ARG A 8 10.33 -24.96 0.38
C ARG A 8 9.31 -24.68 1.48
N ARG A 9 9.41 -23.52 2.14
CA ARG A 9 8.37 -23.08 3.07
C ARG A 9 7.10 -22.91 2.24
N ALA A 10 6.01 -23.58 2.65
CA ALA A 10 4.75 -23.54 1.92
C ALA A 10 4.22 -22.10 1.89
N LEU A 11 3.86 -21.62 0.70
CA LEU A 11 3.21 -20.33 0.52
C LEU A 11 1.80 -20.42 1.13
N LYS A 12 1.45 -19.46 1.99
CA LYS A 12 0.15 -19.39 2.68
C LYS A 12 -0.68 -18.18 2.30
N ALA A 13 -0.04 -17.08 1.87
CA ALA A 13 -0.71 -15.83 1.57
C ALA A 13 -0.18 -15.16 0.30
N VAL A 14 -1.08 -14.48 -0.41
CA VAL A 14 -0.78 -13.63 -1.55
C VAL A 14 -1.29 -12.22 -1.25
N LEU A 15 -0.36 -11.26 -1.16
CA LEU A 15 -0.69 -9.84 -1.13
C LEU A 15 -0.73 -9.32 -2.57
N ILE A 16 -1.81 -8.62 -2.92
CA ILE A 16 -2.07 -8.15 -4.28
C ILE A 16 -2.25 -6.64 -4.24
N ASP A 17 -1.36 -5.90 -4.93
CA ASP A 17 -1.60 -4.48 -5.17
C ASP A 17 -2.84 -4.28 -6.06
N LEU A 18 -3.51 -3.12 -5.94
CA LEU A 18 -4.73 -2.83 -6.67
C LEU A 18 -4.46 -2.06 -7.98
N SER A 19 -4.02 -0.81 -7.86
CA SER A 19 -3.92 0.12 -8.99
C SER A 19 -2.62 -0.04 -9.74
N GLY A 20 -2.71 -0.48 -10.99
CA GLY A 20 -1.57 -0.86 -11.82
C GLY A 20 -1.39 -2.38 -11.93
N THR A 21 -2.03 -3.15 -11.04
CA THR A 21 -1.90 -4.61 -10.96
C THR A 21 -3.20 -5.33 -11.32
N LEU A 22 -4.31 -5.02 -10.65
CA LEU A 22 -5.63 -5.57 -10.99
C LEU A 22 -6.40 -4.67 -11.97
N HIS A 23 -6.19 -3.36 -11.90
CA HIS A 23 -6.88 -2.39 -12.74
C HIS A 23 -6.00 -1.19 -13.05
N VAL A 24 -6.22 -0.54 -14.17
CA VAL A 24 -5.64 0.76 -14.53
C VAL A 24 -6.79 1.72 -14.73
N GLU A 25 -6.88 2.73 -13.85
CA GLU A 25 -8.05 3.60 -13.76
C GLU A 25 -9.34 2.75 -13.58
N ASP A 26 -10.33 2.94 -14.46
CA ASP A 26 -11.63 2.26 -14.41
C ASP A 26 -11.68 0.99 -15.29
N MET A 27 -10.52 0.46 -15.68
CA MET A 27 -10.42 -0.74 -16.53
C MET A 27 -9.65 -1.84 -15.81
N ALA A 28 -10.25 -3.02 -15.70
CA ALA A 28 -9.55 -4.20 -15.22
C ALA A 28 -8.40 -4.58 -16.17
N VAL A 29 -7.30 -5.08 -15.61
CA VAL A 29 -6.25 -5.73 -16.40
C VAL A 29 -6.86 -6.96 -17.08
N PRO A 30 -6.66 -7.17 -18.39
CA PRO A 30 -7.26 -8.28 -19.11
C PRO A 30 -7.01 -9.64 -18.43
N GLY A 31 -8.07 -10.39 -18.14
CA GLY A 31 -8.01 -11.71 -17.51
C GLY A 31 -7.81 -11.70 -15.98
N ALA A 32 -7.76 -10.52 -15.34
CA ALA A 32 -7.47 -10.43 -13.91
C ALA A 32 -8.56 -11.04 -13.04
N GLN A 33 -9.84 -10.91 -13.42
CA GLN A 33 -10.96 -11.51 -12.68
C GLN A 33 -10.87 -13.04 -12.70
N GLU A 34 -10.66 -13.64 -13.87
CA GLU A 34 -10.52 -15.10 -14.01
C GLU A 34 -9.27 -15.60 -13.28
N ALA A 35 -8.16 -14.87 -13.34
CA ALA A 35 -6.95 -15.20 -12.59
C ALA A 35 -7.19 -15.16 -11.07
N LEU A 36 -7.85 -14.12 -10.55
CA LEU A 36 -8.18 -14.04 -9.13
C LEU A 36 -9.06 -15.22 -8.69
N ASN A 37 -10.06 -15.59 -9.49
CA ASN A 37 -10.92 -16.74 -9.20
C ASN A 37 -10.15 -18.06 -9.14
N ARG A 38 -9.18 -18.27 -10.06
CA ARG A 38 -8.30 -19.44 -10.00
C ARG A 38 -7.41 -19.44 -8.75
N LEU A 39 -6.87 -18.27 -8.38
CA LEU A 39 -6.05 -18.15 -7.18
C LEU A 39 -6.86 -18.48 -5.91
N ARG A 40 -8.13 -18.03 -5.84
CA ARG A 40 -9.05 -18.33 -4.73
C ARG A 40 -9.40 -19.81 -4.59
N GLN A 41 -9.31 -20.59 -5.67
CA GLN A 41 -9.54 -22.04 -5.62
C GLN A 41 -8.34 -22.82 -5.06
N ALA A 42 -7.18 -22.16 -4.90
CA ALA A 42 -6.00 -22.76 -4.30
C ALA A 42 -5.97 -22.58 -2.78
N SER A 43 -5.13 -23.34 -2.08
CA SER A 43 -5.00 -23.30 -0.62
C SER A 43 -4.13 -22.13 -0.13
N VAL A 44 -4.47 -20.91 -0.54
CA VAL A 44 -3.81 -19.66 -0.11
C VAL A 44 -4.83 -18.61 0.31
N ALA A 45 -4.48 -17.82 1.33
CA ALA A 45 -5.21 -16.61 1.67
C ALA A 45 -4.86 -15.49 0.69
N VAL A 46 -5.85 -14.65 0.35
CA VAL A 46 -5.67 -13.47 -0.49
C VAL A 46 -5.93 -12.22 0.35
N LYS A 47 -5.09 -11.19 0.18
CA LYS A 47 -5.30 -9.87 0.77
C LYS A 47 -4.92 -8.80 -0.24
N PHE A 48 -5.80 -7.83 -0.43
CA PHE A 48 -5.59 -6.71 -1.32
C PHE A 48 -4.95 -5.56 -0.56
N VAL A 49 -3.92 -4.96 -1.12
CA VAL A 49 -3.17 -3.88 -0.48
C VAL A 49 -3.06 -2.66 -1.36
N THR A 50 -3.12 -1.45 -0.79
CA THR A 50 -2.92 -0.22 -1.57
C THR A 50 -2.43 0.95 -0.73
N ASN A 51 -1.58 1.79 -1.34
CA ASN A 51 -1.18 3.09 -0.79
C ASN A 51 -2.19 4.19 -1.19
N THR A 52 -3.47 3.98 -0.88
CA THR A 52 -4.48 5.04 -1.09
C THR A 52 -4.45 6.05 0.04
N THR A 53 -4.73 7.30 -0.32
CA THR A 53 -4.83 8.42 0.63
C THR A 53 -6.09 9.26 0.42
N LYS A 54 -6.90 8.93 -0.59
CA LYS A 54 -8.04 9.73 -1.01
C LYS A 54 -9.37 9.01 -0.87
N GLU A 55 -9.33 7.68 -0.85
CA GLU A 55 -10.51 6.84 -1.00
C GLU A 55 -10.62 5.93 0.23
N SER A 56 -11.79 5.95 0.86
CA SER A 56 -12.13 5.01 1.93
C SER A 56 -12.14 3.57 1.44
N LYS A 57 -11.98 2.63 2.37
CA LYS A 57 -12.04 1.20 2.09
C LYS A 57 -13.36 0.79 1.42
N ARG A 58 -14.49 1.38 1.83
CA ARG A 58 -15.82 1.12 1.27
C ARG A 58 -15.89 1.57 -0.20
N ASN A 59 -15.47 2.78 -0.51
CA ASN A 59 -15.48 3.29 -1.88
C ASN A 59 -14.58 2.43 -2.81
N LEU A 60 -13.43 1.99 -2.28
CA LEU A 60 -12.51 1.10 -2.99
C LEU A 60 -13.13 -0.27 -3.29
N LEU A 61 -13.83 -0.84 -2.31
CA LEU A 61 -14.57 -2.08 -2.46
C LEU A 61 -15.65 -1.94 -3.54
N GLU A 62 -16.49 -0.90 -3.46
CA GLU A 62 -17.55 -0.64 -4.42
C GLU A 62 -16.99 -0.53 -5.85
N ARG A 63 -15.90 0.24 -6.05
CA ARG A 63 -15.26 0.36 -7.35
C ARG A 63 -14.77 -0.97 -7.90
N LEU A 64 -14.10 -1.79 -7.08
CA LEU A 64 -13.59 -3.09 -7.53
C LEU A 64 -14.72 -4.08 -7.83
N GLN A 65 -15.81 -4.04 -7.08
CA GLN A 65 -17.02 -4.83 -7.37
C GLN A 65 -17.68 -4.38 -8.69
N HIS A 66 -17.69 -3.09 -9.00
CA HIS A 66 -18.13 -2.59 -10.32
C HIS A 66 -17.25 -3.08 -11.48
N LEU A 67 -15.99 -3.42 -11.21
CA LEU A 67 -15.08 -4.07 -12.15
C LEU A 67 -15.23 -5.61 -12.18
N ASN A 68 -16.25 -6.14 -11.51
CA ASN A 68 -16.56 -7.57 -11.39
C ASN A 68 -15.49 -8.39 -10.67
N PHE A 69 -14.71 -7.78 -9.77
CA PHE A 69 -13.88 -8.54 -8.85
C PHE A 69 -14.72 -9.02 -7.67
N ASP A 70 -14.62 -10.31 -7.35
CA ASP A 70 -15.19 -10.90 -6.13
C ASP A 70 -14.22 -10.70 -4.97
N LEU A 71 -14.50 -9.71 -4.13
CA LEU A 71 -13.74 -9.41 -2.91
C LEU A 71 -14.65 -8.91 -1.78
N GLN A 72 -14.16 -9.11 -0.56
CA GLN A 72 -14.80 -8.69 0.68
C GLN A 72 -14.00 -7.57 1.35
N GLU A 73 -14.68 -6.76 2.15
CA GLU A 73 -14.07 -5.61 2.83
C GLU A 73 -12.89 -6.00 3.74
N ASN A 74 -13.01 -7.13 4.45
CA ASN A 74 -11.97 -7.66 5.34
C ASN A 74 -10.71 -8.13 4.60
N GLU A 75 -10.77 -8.32 3.28
CA GLU A 75 -9.62 -8.65 2.45
C GLU A 75 -8.82 -7.42 2.04
N ILE A 76 -9.35 -6.21 2.24
CA ILE A 76 -8.68 -4.96 1.86
C ILE A 76 -7.91 -4.36 3.05
N PHE A 77 -6.62 -4.12 2.83
CA PHE A 77 -5.75 -3.38 3.74
C PHE A 77 -5.14 -2.14 3.04
N THR A 78 -5.48 -0.95 3.54
CA THR A 78 -5.06 0.33 2.95
C THR A 78 -3.99 1.00 3.82
N SER A 79 -3.23 1.93 3.27
CA SER A 79 -2.37 2.81 4.08
C SER A 79 -3.16 3.70 5.05
N LEU A 80 -4.44 3.98 4.75
CA LEU A 80 -5.37 4.59 5.70
C LEU A 80 -5.67 3.65 6.88
N SER A 81 -5.88 2.35 6.63
CA SER A 81 -6.05 1.33 7.67
C SER A 81 -4.80 1.26 8.56
N ALA A 82 -3.60 1.27 7.98
CA ALA A 82 -2.34 1.28 8.72
C ALA A 82 -2.19 2.55 9.59
N ALA A 83 -2.54 3.73 9.05
CA ALA A 83 -2.55 4.98 9.81
C ALA A 83 -3.54 4.91 10.99
N ARG A 84 -4.77 4.43 10.74
CA ARG A 84 -5.79 4.24 11.78
C ARG A 84 -5.31 3.32 12.89
N SER A 85 -4.77 2.15 12.55
CA SER A 85 -4.23 1.20 13.55
C SER A 85 -3.11 1.81 14.39
N LEU A 86 -2.23 2.64 13.79
CA LEU A 86 -1.20 3.35 14.54
C LEU A 86 -1.80 4.38 15.51
N LEU A 87 -2.81 5.13 15.08
CA LEU A 87 -3.50 6.10 15.95
C LEU A 87 -4.16 5.42 17.15
N GLU A 88 -4.86 4.30 16.92
CA GLU A 88 -5.51 3.51 17.98
C GLU A 88 -4.47 2.93 18.95
N GLN A 89 -3.39 2.34 18.43
CA GLN A 89 -2.31 1.77 19.24
C GLN A 89 -1.64 2.82 20.14
N LYS A 90 -1.48 4.05 19.63
CA LYS A 90 -0.80 5.15 20.34
C LYS A 90 -1.77 6.07 21.09
N GLN A 91 -3.08 5.83 20.97
CA GLN A 91 -4.14 6.67 21.53
C GLN A 91 -3.99 8.15 21.13
N HIS A 92 -3.60 8.38 19.86
CA HIS A 92 -3.45 9.71 19.31
C HIS A 92 -4.78 10.28 18.80
N ARG A 93 -4.95 11.59 18.98
CA ARG A 93 -6.04 12.37 18.40
C ARG A 93 -5.49 13.20 17.24
N PRO A 94 -5.80 12.86 15.98
CA PRO A 94 -5.10 13.45 14.85
C PRO A 94 -5.73 14.77 14.38
N LEU A 95 -4.88 15.70 13.95
CA LEU A 95 -5.22 16.63 12.86
C LEU A 95 -5.08 15.84 11.56
N LEU A 96 -6.22 15.56 10.92
CA LEU A 96 -6.27 14.82 9.65
C LEU A 96 -6.12 15.80 8.47
N LEU A 97 -5.00 15.69 7.74
CA LEU A 97 -4.77 16.35 6.45
C LEU A 97 -4.91 15.32 5.33
N VAL A 98 -6.14 14.86 5.11
CA VAL A 98 -6.53 13.87 4.08
C VAL A 98 -7.72 14.40 3.29
N GLU A 99 -8.03 13.84 2.11
CA GLU A 99 -9.27 14.22 1.41
C GLU A 99 -10.52 13.74 2.17
N ASP A 100 -11.62 14.48 2.03
CA ASP A 100 -12.89 14.19 2.71
C ASP A 100 -13.38 12.76 2.47
N SER A 101 -13.18 12.25 1.25
CA SER A 101 -13.54 10.88 0.85
C SER A 101 -12.71 9.78 1.54
N ALA A 102 -11.65 10.14 2.27
CA ALA A 102 -10.87 9.23 3.11
C ALA A 102 -11.26 9.31 4.60
N LEU A 103 -12.05 10.29 5.03
CA LEU A 103 -12.39 10.50 6.44
C LEU A 103 -13.20 9.36 7.04
N GLU A 104 -13.98 8.66 6.20
CA GLU A 104 -14.76 7.48 6.61
C GLU A 104 -13.89 6.41 7.30
N ASP A 105 -12.66 6.18 6.83
CA ASP A 105 -11.70 5.22 7.41
C ASP A 105 -11.24 5.64 8.83
N PHE A 106 -11.45 6.89 9.23
CA PHE A 106 -11.13 7.41 10.57
C PHE A 106 -12.37 7.59 11.45
N THR A 107 -13.55 7.13 11.04
CA THR A 107 -14.77 7.21 11.85
C THR A 107 -14.55 6.56 13.23
N GLY A 108 -14.93 7.27 14.30
CA GLY A 108 -14.73 6.81 15.68
C GLY A 108 -13.36 7.13 16.28
N ILE A 109 -12.42 7.69 15.51
CA ILE A 109 -11.19 8.29 16.06
C ILE A 109 -11.53 9.69 16.59
N ASP A 110 -11.18 9.96 17.85
CA ASP A 110 -11.33 11.29 18.43
C ASP A 110 -10.35 12.27 17.78
N THR A 111 -10.86 13.36 17.23
CA THR A 111 -10.09 14.43 16.57
C THR A 111 -10.15 15.75 17.35
N SER A 112 -10.80 15.76 18.50
CA SER A 112 -10.82 16.92 19.41
C SER A 112 -9.44 17.15 20.02
N GLU A 113 -9.08 18.42 20.24
CA GLU A 113 -7.78 18.83 20.83
C GLU A 113 -6.59 18.00 20.29
N PRO A 114 -6.31 18.10 18.97
CA PRO A 114 -5.45 17.14 18.30
C PRO A 114 -4.01 17.21 18.83
N ASN A 115 -3.39 16.05 18.99
CA ASN A 115 -2.04 15.85 19.52
C ASN A 115 -1.13 15.05 18.57
N ALA A 116 -1.58 14.76 17.36
CA ALA A 116 -0.82 14.15 16.28
C ALA A 116 -1.20 14.81 14.94
N VAL A 117 -0.33 14.71 13.94
CA VAL A 117 -0.63 15.16 12.56
C VAL A 117 -0.58 13.96 11.66
N VAL A 118 -1.67 13.69 10.93
CA VAL A 118 -1.71 12.67 9.86
C VAL A 118 -1.79 13.39 8.53
N ILE A 119 -0.86 13.10 7.63
CA ILE A 119 -0.80 13.74 6.31
C ILE A 119 -0.89 12.71 5.19
N GLY A 120 -1.93 12.91 4.37
CA GLY A 120 -2.16 12.25 3.09
C GLY A 120 -1.98 13.21 1.93
N LEU A 121 -2.39 12.83 0.71
CA LEU A 121 -2.55 13.78 -0.39
C LEU A 121 -3.90 14.49 -0.24
N ALA A 122 -3.86 15.75 0.16
CA ALA A 122 -5.04 16.55 0.44
C ALA A 122 -4.91 17.97 -0.16
N PRO A 123 -5.12 18.12 -1.48
CA PRO A 123 -4.86 19.37 -2.19
C PRO A 123 -5.53 20.60 -1.54
N ASP A 124 -6.78 20.46 -1.09
CA ASP A 124 -7.54 21.56 -0.48
C ASP A 124 -7.01 21.96 0.91
N HIS A 125 -6.25 21.06 1.55
CA HIS A 125 -5.58 21.30 2.83
C HIS A 125 -4.12 21.75 2.67
N PHE A 126 -3.55 21.73 1.47
CA PHE A 126 -2.16 22.09 1.20
C PHE A 126 -1.97 23.59 0.96
N ASN A 127 -2.45 24.38 1.91
CA ASN A 127 -2.28 25.82 1.97
C ASN A 127 -1.46 26.24 3.20
N TYR A 128 -0.95 27.48 3.19
CA TYR A 128 -0.06 27.98 4.24
C TYR A 128 -0.68 27.89 5.64
N GLN A 129 -1.95 28.27 5.80
CA GLN A 129 -2.63 28.32 7.09
C GLN A 129 -2.71 26.93 7.72
N THR A 130 -3.14 25.93 6.94
CA THR A 130 -3.26 24.55 7.40
C THR A 130 -1.88 23.93 7.71
N LEU A 131 -0.90 24.10 6.81
CA LEU A 131 0.45 23.57 7.03
C LEU A 131 1.13 24.24 8.23
N ASN A 132 0.95 25.55 8.43
CA ASN A 132 1.50 26.26 9.59
C ASN A 132 0.84 25.83 10.91
N LYS A 133 -0.45 25.44 10.90
CA LYS A 133 -1.11 24.81 12.05
C LYS A 133 -0.46 23.47 12.39
N ALA A 134 -0.29 22.60 11.39
CA ALA A 134 0.37 21.31 11.57
C ALA A 134 1.82 21.47 12.06
N PHE A 135 2.57 22.40 11.46
CA PHE A 135 3.93 22.77 11.87
C PHE A 135 4.00 23.12 13.36
N ARG A 136 3.13 24.01 13.85
CA ARG A 136 3.12 24.40 15.28
C ARG A 136 2.86 23.21 16.19
N MET A 137 1.92 22.34 15.84
CA MET A 137 1.66 21.12 16.62
C MET A 137 2.91 20.23 16.69
N ILE A 138 3.64 20.08 15.59
CA ILE A 138 4.85 19.25 15.54
C ILE A 138 5.98 19.88 16.37
N VAL A 139 6.14 21.22 16.31
CA VAL A 139 7.07 21.96 17.19
C VAL A 139 6.74 21.72 18.67
N ASP A 140 5.46 21.64 19.02
CA ASP A 140 4.97 21.35 20.37
C ASP A 140 5.06 19.86 20.74
N GLY A 141 5.62 19.01 19.86
CA GLY A 141 5.92 17.60 20.12
C GLY A 141 4.90 16.60 19.53
N ALA A 142 3.92 17.05 18.76
CA ALA A 142 3.00 16.14 18.07
C ALA A 142 3.74 15.29 17.01
N PRO A 143 3.52 13.96 16.95
CA PRO A 143 4.13 13.15 15.91
C PRO A 143 3.55 13.48 14.54
N LEU A 144 4.42 13.52 13.53
CA LEU A 144 4.07 13.58 12.12
C LEU A 144 3.93 12.15 11.57
N ILE A 145 2.73 11.78 11.14
CA ILE A 145 2.40 10.49 10.54
C ILE A 145 2.07 10.72 9.07
N ALA A 146 2.85 10.14 8.17
CA ALA A 146 2.62 10.24 6.73
C ALA A 146 2.00 8.95 6.20
N ILE A 147 0.89 9.06 5.46
CA ILE A 147 0.27 7.89 4.81
C ILE A 147 1.26 7.27 3.82
N HIS A 148 1.89 8.09 2.98
CA HIS A 148 3.01 7.73 2.11
C HIS A 148 3.78 9.00 1.69
N LYS A 149 4.97 8.85 1.09
CA LYS A 149 5.83 9.98 0.66
C LYS A 149 6.08 10.01 -0.86
N ALA A 150 5.06 9.65 -1.65
CA ALA A 150 5.18 9.72 -3.11
C ALA A 150 5.52 11.16 -3.55
N ARG A 151 6.53 11.30 -4.44
CA ARG A 151 6.99 12.61 -4.94
C ARG A 151 5.92 13.29 -5.80
N TYR A 152 5.30 12.49 -6.68
CA TYR A 152 4.29 12.91 -7.63
C TYR A 152 3.39 11.71 -7.96
N TYR A 153 2.26 11.99 -8.62
CA TYR A 153 1.39 11.00 -9.23
C TYR A 153 0.95 11.46 -10.63
N ARG A 154 0.45 10.55 -11.44
CA ARG A 154 -0.03 10.85 -12.79
C ARG A 154 -1.53 11.16 -12.76
N ARG A 155 -1.90 12.28 -13.37
CA ARG A 155 -3.28 12.71 -13.67
C ARG A 155 -3.48 12.75 -15.19
N LYS A 156 -4.74 12.94 -15.61
CA LYS A 156 -5.12 13.12 -17.02
C LYS A 156 -4.41 14.31 -17.68
N ASP A 157 -4.11 15.36 -16.92
CA ASP A 157 -3.45 16.59 -17.35
C ASP A 157 -1.92 16.61 -17.15
N GLY A 158 -1.33 15.53 -16.63
CA GLY A 158 0.12 15.41 -16.46
C GLY A 158 0.56 14.96 -15.07
N LEU A 159 1.80 15.28 -14.71
CA LEU A 159 2.32 14.99 -13.37
C LEU A 159 1.82 16.05 -12.38
N ALA A 160 1.35 15.59 -11.22
CA ALA A 160 0.96 16.44 -10.11
C ALA A 160 1.74 16.06 -8.84
N LEU A 161 1.93 17.02 -7.93
CA LEU A 161 2.62 16.78 -6.66
C LEU A 161 1.87 15.73 -5.83
N GLY A 162 2.63 14.79 -5.27
CA GLY A 162 2.13 13.86 -4.27
C GLY A 162 2.15 14.50 -2.86
N PRO A 163 1.91 13.71 -1.80
CA PRO A 163 2.02 14.22 -0.43
C PRO A 163 3.47 14.41 0.02
N GLY A 164 4.43 13.68 -0.59
CA GLY A 164 5.85 13.68 -0.20
C GLY A 164 6.49 15.06 -0.07
N PRO A 165 6.31 15.99 -1.04
CA PRO A 165 6.80 17.37 -0.92
C PRO A 165 6.29 18.10 0.34
N PHE A 166 5.03 17.94 0.69
CA PHE A 166 4.42 18.60 1.86
C PHE A 166 4.85 17.94 3.16
N VAL A 167 4.95 16.61 3.19
CA VAL A 167 5.55 15.87 4.32
C VAL A 167 6.99 16.34 4.54
N THR A 168 7.79 16.39 3.48
CA THR A 168 9.20 16.78 3.56
C THR A 168 9.37 18.25 3.96
N GLY A 169 8.45 19.14 3.55
CA GLY A 169 8.44 20.52 4.00
C GLY A 169 8.22 20.64 5.51
N LEU A 170 7.31 19.85 6.08
CA LEU A 170 7.07 19.81 7.53
C LEU A 170 8.27 19.20 8.27
N GLU A 171 8.83 18.08 7.78
CA GLU A 171 10.06 17.47 8.34
C GLU A 171 11.20 18.47 8.37
N TYR A 172 11.45 19.17 7.25
CA TYR A 172 12.51 20.17 7.15
C TYR A 172 12.28 21.35 8.10
N ALA A 173 11.05 21.85 8.19
CA ALA A 173 10.73 22.99 9.05
C ALA A 173 10.89 22.68 10.56
N THR A 174 10.77 21.41 10.95
CA THR A 174 10.73 20.96 12.35
C THR A 174 11.94 20.14 12.78
N ASP A 175 12.88 19.86 11.87
CA ASP A 175 13.99 18.91 12.05
C ASP A 175 13.53 17.54 12.57
N CYS A 176 12.32 17.13 12.19
CA CYS A 176 11.72 15.85 12.57
C CYS A 176 11.71 14.87 11.39
N ARG A 177 11.41 13.60 11.67
CA ARG A 177 11.09 12.60 10.64
C ARG A 177 9.66 12.12 10.79
N ALA A 178 8.95 12.04 9.67
CA ALA A 178 7.61 11.48 9.67
C ALA A 178 7.68 9.96 9.89
N THR A 179 6.74 9.44 10.68
CA THR A 179 6.43 8.01 10.67
C THR A 179 5.63 7.71 9.41
N VAL A 180 6.22 7.04 8.43
CA VAL A 180 5.50 6.57 7.24
C VAL A 180 4.78 5.26 7.59
N VAL A 181 3.53 5.10 7.17
CA VAL A 181 2.72 3.89 7.49
C VAL A 181 2.37 3.03 6.27
N GLY A 182 2.43 3.58 5.06
CA GLY A 182 2.22 2.84 3.81
C GLY A 182 3.47 2.10 3.31
N LYS A 183 3.34 1.45 2.16
CA LYS A 183 4.45 0.87 1.39
C LYS A 183 5.51 1.96 1.11
N PRO A 184 6.83 1.65 1.15
CA PRO A 184 7.48 0.33 1.31
C PRO A 184 7.73 -0.10 2.76
N GLU A 185 7.10 0.50 3.77
CA GLU A 185 7.44 0.22 5.17
C GLU A 185 7.15 -1.23 5.57
N LYS A 186 8.09 -1.89 6.26
CA LYS A 186 7.96 -3.31 6.66
C LYS A 186 6.72 -3.53 7.52
N THR A 187 6.37 -2.54 8.34
CA THR A 187 5.18 -2.57 9.20
C THR A 187 3.89 -2.68 8.41
N PHE A 188 3.81 -2.08 7.21
CA PHE A 188 2.64 -2.19 6.34
C PHE A 188 2.39 -3.64 5.93
N PHE A 189 3.43 -4.32 5.42
CA PHE A 189 3.33 -5.72 4.99
C PHE A 189 3.05 -6.67 6.17
N ALA A 190 3.70 -6.43 7.31
CA ALA A 190 3.46 -7.22 8.52
C ALA A 190 2.02 -7.07 9.04
N GLN A 191 1.46 -5.86 9.03
CA GLN A 191 0.06 -5.62 9.41
C GLN A 191 -0.91 -6.22 8.39
N ALA A 192 -0.62 -6.15 7.09
CA ALA A 192 -1.47 -6.78 6.07
C ALA A 192 -1.62 -8.30 6.26
N LEU A 193 -0.58 -8.95 6.81
CA LEU A 193 -0.53 -10.39 7.07
C LEU A 193 -1.02 -10.80 8.46
N SER A 194 -1.17 -9.87 9.41
CA SER A 194 -1.44 -10.22 10.82
C SER A 194 -2.72 -11.01 10.99
N ASP A 195 -3.78 -10.61 10.29
CA ASP A 195 -5.11 -11.23 10.37
C ASP A 195 -5.15 -12.60 9.68
N LEU A 196 -4.14 -12.91 8.85
CA LEU A 196 -4.01 -14.19 8.16
C LEU A 196 -3.19 -15.21 8.97
N GLY A 197 -2.60 -14.80 10.10
CA GLY A 197 -1.72 -15.67 10.89
C GLY A 197 -0.47 -16.12 10.14
N CYS A 198 -0.02 -15.35 9.14
CA CYS A 198 1.09 -15.69 8.26
C CYS A 198 2.32 -14.83 8.56
N SER A 199 3.51 -15.44 8.52
CA SER A 199 4.76 -14.68 8.52
C SER A 199 5.06 -14.13 7.12
N PRO A 200 5.82 -13.02 6.99
CA PRO A 200 6.25 -12.52 5.69
C PRO A 200 6.95 -13.59 4.83
N SER A 201 7.69 -14.51 5.46
CA SER A 201 8.40 -15.59 4.74
C SER A 201 7.49 -16.67 4.13
N GLU A 202 6.19 -16.63 4.41
CA GLU A 202 5.16 -17.53 3.87
C GLU A 202 4.23 -16.80 2.89
N ALA A 203 4.63 -15.59 2.44
CA ALA A 203 3.81 -14.76 1.59
C ALA A 203 4.55 -14.27 0.34
N VAL A 204 3.77 -13.97 -0.69
CA VAL A 204 4.24 -13.31 -1.93
C VAL A 204 3.45 -12.03 -2.16
N MET A 205 4.14 -10.98 -2.58
CA MET A 205 3.54 -9.72 -3.02
C MET A 205 3.53 -9.65 -4.55
N ILE A 206 2.40 -9.28 -5.15
CA ILE A 206 2.28 -8.97 -6.57
C ILE A 206 2.00 -7.47 -6.70
N GLY A 207 2.83 -6.74 -7.43
CA GLY A 207 2.65 -5.30 -7.63
C GLY A 207 3.37 -4.72 -8.84
N ASP A 208 3.04 -3.50 -9.21
CA ASP A 208 3.61 -2.79 -10.37
C ASP A 208 4.74 -1.82 -9.99
N ASP A 209 4.94 -1.54 -8.69
CA ASP A 209 6.07 -0.76 -8.19
C ASP A 209 7.24 -1.64 -7.76
N ALA A 210 8.36 -1.51 -8.47
CA ALA A 210 9.58 -2.20 -8.08
C ALA A 210 10.03 -1.85 -6.65
N ARG A 211 9.89 -0.59 -6.21
CA ARG A 211 10.37 -0.15 -4.89
C ARG A 211 9.32 -0.32 -3.81
N ASP A 212 8.13 0.23 -4.03
CA ASP A 212 7.10 0.30 -3.01
C ASP A 212 6.49 -1.08 -2.75
N ASP A 213 6.18 -1.83 -3.80
CA ASP A 213 5.55 -3.15 -3.67
C ASP A 213 6.60 -4.22 -3.46
N VAL A 214 7.45 -4.43 -4.47
CA VAL A 214 8.32 -5.60 -4.55
C VAL A 214 9.51 -5.47 -3.61
N GLY A 215 10.23 -4.35 -3.69
CA GLY A 215 11.36 -4.05 -2.80
C GLY A 215 10.93 -3.95 -1.33
N GLY A 216 9.80 -3.29 -1.05
CA GLY A 216 9.20 -3.22 0.28
C GLY A 216 8.89 -4.60 0.86
N ALA A 217 8.18 -5.43 0.09
CA ALA A 217 7.81 -6.78 0.49
C ALA A 217 9.03 -7.69 0.70
N GLN A 218 10.01 -7.67 -0.21
CA GLN A 218 11.25 -8.44 -0.07
C GLN A 218 12.06 -8.02 1.17
N ASN A 219 12.12 -6.73 1.46
CA ASN A 219 12.75 -6.22 2.67
C ASN A 219 12.00 -6.63 3.95
N ALA A 220 10.69 -6.88 3.87
CA ALA A 220 9.89 -7.46 4.94
C ALA A 220 10.05 -8.99 5.05
N GLY A 221 10.70 -9.65 4.07
CA GLY A 221 10.97 -11.08 4.05
C GLY A 221 10.06 -11.91 3.15
N MET A 222 9.25 -11.27 2.32
CA MET A 222 8.35 -11.91 1.35
C MET A 222 9.06 -12.24 0.04
N LEU A 223 8.44 -13.09 -0.79
CA LEU A 223 8.72 -13.08 -2.23
C LEU A 223 8.01 -11.88 -2.87
N GLY A 224 8.58 -11.32 -3.94
CA GLY A 224 7.98 -10.21 -4.68
C GLY A 224 7.94 -10.49 -6.18
N ILE A 225 6.76 -10.38 -6.79
CA ILE A 225 6.53 -10.52 -8.22
C ILE A 225 6.19 -9.14 -8.78
N LEU A 226 7.01 -8.66 -9.72
CA LEU A 226 6.80 -7.40 -10.43
C LEU A 226 5.99 -7.65 -11.69
N VAL A 227 4.86 -6.97 -11.86
CA VAL A 227 4.08 -6.99 -13.11
C VAL A 227 4.44 -5.79 -13.99
N ARG A 228 4.38 -5.98 -15.32
CA ARG A 228 4.69 -4.92 -16.31
C ARG A 228 3.51 -4.03 -16.68
N THR A 229 2.37 -4.19 -16.02
CA THR A 229 1.21 -3.31 -16.11
C THR A 229 1.43 -2.03 -15.28
N GLY A 230 0.48 -1.09 -15.34
CA GLY A 230 0.49 0.09 -14.48
C GLY A 230 1.65 1.07 -14.73
N LYS A 231 2.34 1.46 -13.66
CA LYS A 231 3.42 2.47 -13.69
C LYS A 231 4.79 1.89 -14.03
N TYR A 232 4.92 0.56 -14.15
CA TYR A 232 6.16 -0.09 -14.55
C TYR A 232 6.76 0.57 -15.79
N ARG A 233 8.08 0.72 -15.79
CA ARG A 233 8.88 1.10 -16.97
C ARG A 233 10.01 0.10 -17.17
N GLU A 234 10.43 -0.06 -18.42
CA GLU A 234 11.53 -0.96 -18.78
C GLU A 234 12.77 -0.65 -17.94
N GLY A 235 13.31 -1.68 -17.28
CA GLY A 235 14.46 -1.57 -16.38
C GLY A 235 14.10 -1.27 -14.93
N ASP A 236 12.82 -1.12 -14.56
CA ASP A 236 12.38 -0.93 -13.18
C ASP A 236 12.79 -2.10 -12.28
N GLU A 237 12.82 -3.33 -12.80
CA GLU A 237 13.30 -4.54 -12.11
C GLU A 237 14.75 -4.41 -11.61
N ASN A 238 15.55 -3.54 -12.23
CA ASN A 238 16.95 -3.30 -11.85
C ASN A 238 17.10 -2.19 -10.81
N LYS A 239 16.00 -1.53 -10.38
CA LYS A 239 16.03 -0.43 -9.40
C LYS A 239 16.14 -0.91 -7.95
N ILE A 240 16.04 -2.23 -7.71
CA ILE A 240 16.09 -2.84 -6.39
C ILE A 240 17.16 -3.94 -6.34
N SER A 241 17.63 -4.22 -5.12
CA SER A 241 18.54 -5.33 -4.84
C SER A 241 18.15 -5.95 -3.49
N PRO A 242 17.90 -7.27 -3.40
CA PRO A 242 17.87 -8.24 -4.51
C PRO A 242 16.78 -7.92 -5.58
N PRO A 243 16.92 -8.45 -6.81
CA PRO A 243 15.89 -8.27 -7.85
C PRO A 243 14.57 -8.95 -7.46
N PRO A 244 13.47 -8.64 -8.17
CA PRO A 244 12.20 -9.36 -8.02
C PRO A 244 12.41 -10.88 -8.13
N HIS A 245 11.62 -11.67 -7.38
CA HIS A 245 11.59 -13.12 -7.54
C HIS A 245 11.16 -13.52 -8.96
N LEU A 246 10.22 -12.77 -9.51
CA LEU A 246 9.77 -12.86 -10.90
C LEU A 246 9.40 -11.46 -11.40
N THR A 247 9.69 -11.19 -12.68
CA THR A 247 9.08 -10.10 -13.43
C THR A 247 8.28 -10.72 -14.58
N CYS A 248 6.98 -10.41 -14.66
CA CYS A 248 6.07 -10.98 -15.66
C CYS A 248 5.16 -9.90 -16.26
N ASP A 249 4.48 -10.23 -17.36
CA ASP A 249 3.77 -9.21 -18.13
C ASP A 249 2.53 -8.67 -17.40
N SER A 250 1.80 -9.51 -16.67
CA SER A 250 0.55 -9.12 -16.00
C SER A 250 0.25 -9.93 -14.72
N PHE A 251 -0.81 -9.52 -14.00
CA PHE A 251 -1.33 -10.25 -12.83
C PHE A 251 -1.74 -11.70 -13.14
N PRO A 252 -2.44 -12.01 -14.26
CA PRO A 252 -2.69 -13.39 -14.67
C PRO A 252 -1.44 -14.28 -14.79
N ASP A 253 -0.34 -13.74 -15.33
CA ASP A 253 0.92 -14.47 -15.46
C ASP A 253 1.56 -14.74 -14.09
N ALA A 254 1.45 -13.78 -13.16
CA ALA A 254 1.90 -13.94 -11.78
C ALA A 254 1.11 -15.04 -11.06
N VAL A 255 -0.22 -15.07 -11.25
CA VAL A 255 -1.08 -16.13 -10.70
C VAL A 255 -0.70 -17.50 -11.26
N GLU A 256 -0.49 -17.61 -12.57
CA GLU A 256 -0.08 -18.88 -13.20
C GLU A 256 1.23 -19.39 -12.58
N HIS A 257 2.22 -18.50 -12.41
CA HIS A 257 3.48 -18.86 -11.79
C HIS A 257 3.32 -19.34 -10.34
N ILE A 258 2.50 -18.65 -9.54
CA ILE A 258 2.22 -19.04 -8.15
C ILE A 258 1.62 -20.45 -8.11
N LEU A 259 0.58 -20.70 -8.92
CA LEU A 259 -0.12 -21.99 -8.95
C LEU A 259 0.77 -23.15 -9.41
N GLN A 260 1.71 -22.91 -10.33
CA GLN A 260 2.57 -23.96 -10.88
C GLN A 260 3.85 -24.21 -10.07
N ASN A 261 4.39 -23.18 -9.42
CA ASN A 261 5.76 -23.22 -8.89
C ASN A 261 5.87 -22.99 -7.38
N LEU A 262 4.88 -22.36 -6.75
CA LEU A 262 4.92 -21.96 -5.34
C LEU A 262 3.90 -22.69 -4.45
N LEU A 263 2.91 -23.35 -5.05
CA LEU A 263 1.93 -24.23 -4.41
C LEU A 263 2.13 -25.68 -4.84
#